data_AF-A0AAN6M530-F1
#
_entry.id   AF-A0AAN6M530-F1
#
_cell.length_a   1.000
_cell.length_b   1.000
_cell.length_c   1.000
_cell.angle_alpha   90.00
_cell.angle_beta   90.00
_cell.angle_gamma   90.00
#
_symmetry.space_group_name_H-M   'P 1'
#
loop_
_entity.id
_entity.type
_entity.pdbx_description
1 polymer ?
#
loop_
_entity_poly.entity_id
_entity_poly.type
_entity_poly.pdbx_seq_one_letter_code
_entity_poly.pdbx_strand_id
1 'polypeptide(L)'
;MPSLLLVMFILQTALHIVNTVGANTITELLWTLYNKFPTPTSSSAQRSQKLKSEIIRLKRELAATSPQDNFSTWAKLDRQHNKATAEFQKLDSTLQTTRQTFNTTISTLRWLGTQGARFLLQMWFAKEPMFWIPAGTPSPQASNLIYLRLHKHA
;
A
#
# COMPACT_ATOMS: atom_id res chain seq x y z
N MET A 1 -12.08 8.82 34.99
CA MET A 1 -12.87 8.69 33.73
C MET A 1 -12.07 9.43 32.66
N PRO A 2 -11.34 8.75 31.75
CA PRO A 2 -10.71 9.47 30.64
C PRO A 2 -11.80 10.22 29.87
N SER A 3 -11.62 11.53 29.68
CA SER A 3 -12.59 12.35 28.97
C SER A 3 -12.76 11.81 27.55
N LEU A 4 -13.99 11.71 27.07
CA LEU A 4 -14.33 11.25 25.71
C LEU A 4 -13.45 11.91 24.63
N LEU A 5 -13.20 13.21 24.79
CA LEU A 5 -12.31 14.01 23.94
C LEU A 5 -10.89 13.48 23.84
N LEU A 6 -10.31 13.02 24.96
CA LEU A 6 -8.95 12.47 24.99
C LEU A 6 -8.87 11.16 24.21
N VAL A 7 -9.87 10.28 24.37
CA VAL A 7 -9.95 9.01 23.65
C VAL A 7 -10.08 9.26 22.15
N MET A 8 -10.98 10.18 21.76
CA MET A 8 -11.17 10.56 20.36
C MET A 8 -9.91 11.19 19.76
N PHE A 9 -9.24 12.08 20.50
CA PHE A 9 -8.00 12.72 20.07
C PHE A 9 -6.86 11.72 19.86
N ILE A 10 -6.64 10.81 20.81
CA ILE A 10 -5.60 9.78 20.71
C ILE A 10 -5.87 8.89 19.50
N LEU A 11 -7.11 8.46 19.31
CA LEU A 11 -7.47 7.61 18.18
C LEU A 11 -7.31 8.34 16.84
N GLN A 12 -7.76 9.60 16.75
CA GLN A 12 -7.62 10.39 15.53
C GLN A 12 -6.15 10.66 15.21
N THR A 13 -5.32 10.90 16.23
CA THR A 13 -3.87 11.06 16.11
C THR A 13 -3.22 9.77 15.62
N ALA A 14 -3.59 8.61 16.16
CA ALA A 14 -3.10 7.31 15.70
C ALA A 14 -3.48 7.04 14.24
N LEU A 15 -4.74 7.30 13.85
CA LEU A 15 -5.19 7.19 12.46
C LEU A 15 -4.44 8.16 11.55
N HIS A 16 -4.12 9.36 12.02
CA HIS A 16 -3.33 10.31 11.26
C HIS A 16 -1.91 9.82 11.08
N ILE A 17 -1.23 9.36 12.13
CA ILE A 17 0.12 8.80 12.06
C ILE A 17 0.18 7.64 11.06
N VAL A 18 -0.80 6.72 11.08
CA VAL A 18 -0.86 5.62 10.09
C VAL A 18 -1.01 6.14 8.66
N ASN A 19 -1.72 7.24 8.44
CA ASN A 19 -1.82 7.88 7.13
C ASN A 19 -0.54 8.67 6.76
N THR A 20 0.15 9.26 7.73
CA THR A 20 1.34 10.11 7.53
C THR A 20 2.62 9.30 7.35
N VAL A 21 2.77 8.16 8.05
CA VAL A 21 3.93 7.25 7.92
C VAL A 21 4.02 6.61 6.52
N GLY A 22 2.98 6.79 5.70
CA GLY A 22 2.99 6.48 4.28
C GLY A 22 2.74 5.00 4.01
N ALA A 23 1.75 4.72 3.16
CA ALA A 23 1.38 3.36 2.79
C ALA A 23 2.59 2.58 2.22
N ASN A 24 3.46 3.26 1.49
CA ASN A 24 4.64 2.66 0.87
C ASN A 24 5.65 2.17 1.92
N THR A 25 5.94 2.97 2.96
CA THR A 25 6.93 2.62 3.99
C THR A 25 6.53 1.38 4.76
N ILE A 26 5.26 1.31 5.18
CA ILE A 26 4.70 0.16 5.92
C ILE A 26 4.70 -1.08 5.02
N THR A 27 4.34 -0.92 3.75
CA THR A 27 4.26 -2.02 2.80
C THR A 27 5.64 -2.59 2.49
N GLU A 28 6.65 -1.75 2.27
CA GLU A 28 8.04 -2.20 2.08
C GLU A 28 8.59 -2.91 3.32
N LEU A 29 8.33 -2.39 4.51
CA LEU A 29 8.81 -2.98 5.76
C LEU A 29 8.16 -4.36 5.99
N LEU A 30 6.84 -4.47 5.77
CA LEU A 30 6.11 -5.72 5.84
C LEU A 30 6.57 -6.71 4.75
N TRP A 31 6.85 -6.25 3.54
CA TRP A 31 7.37 -7.09 2.45
C TRP A 31 8.77 -7.62 2.77
N THR A 32 9.63 -6.78 3.35
CA THR A 32 10.99 -7.17 3.77
C THR A 32 10.94 -8.18 4.91
N LEU A 33 10.03 -7.98 5.87
CA LEU A 33 9.81 -8.90 6.97
C LEU A 33 9.21 -10.23 6.47
N TYR A 34 8.25 -10.18 5.56
CA TYR A 34 7.62 -11.35 4.94
C TYR A 34 8.63 -12.22 4.18
N ASN A 35 9.59 -11.59 3.48
CA ASN A 35 10.67 -12.30 2.78
C ASN A 35 11.82 -12.77 3.69
N LYS A 36 11.90 -12.30 4.95
CA LYS A 36 12.85 -12.82 5.95
C LYS A 36 12.38 -14.14 6.56
N PHE A 37 11.08 -14.41 6.59
CA PHE A 37 10.57 -15.72 6.95
C PHE A 37 10.80 -16.72 5.80
N PRO A 38 10.99 -18.03 6.10
CA PRO A 38 11.15 -19.08 5.09
C PRO A 38 9.82 -19.35 4.38
N THR A 39 9.37 -18.36 3.61
CA THR A 39 8.22 -18.42 2.74
C THR A 39 8.68 -18.88 1.35
N PRO A 40 7.82 -19.53 0.54
CA PRO A 40 8.18 -19.96 -0.81
C PRO A 40 8.72 -18.82 -1.69
N THR A 41 8.27 -17.58 -1.45
CA THR A 41 8.77 -16.34 -2.06
C THR A 41 10.26 -16.07 -1.80
N SER A 42 10.80 -16.44 -0.63
CA SER A 42 12.21 -16.24 -0.30
C SER A 42 13.14 -17.05 -1.20
N SER A 43 12.75 -18.28 -1.55
CA SER A 43 13.51 -19.15 -2.47
C SER A 43 13.51 -18.61 -3.89
N SER A 44 12.37 -18.09 -4.35
CA SER A 44 12.21 -17.44 -5.65
C SER A 44 13.01 -16.13 -5.73
N ALA A 45 13.03 -15.34 -4.66
CA ALA A 45 13.84 -14.13 -4.59
C ALA A 45 15.34 -14.43 -4.65
N GLN A 46 15.82 -15.45 -3.95
CA GLN A 46 17.22 -15.88 -4.01
C GLN A 46 17.60 -16.40 -5.41
N ARG A 47 16.72 -17.19 -6.04
CA ARG A 47 16.92 -17.66 -7.43
C ARG A 47 16.98 -16.49 -8.40
N SER A 48 16.10 -15.51 -8.27
CA SER A 48 16.12 -14.29 -9.10
C SER A 48 17.47 -13.56 -9.01
N GLN A 49 18.04 -13.42 -7.82
CA GLN A 49 19.36 -12.80 -7.65
C GLN A 49 20.50 -13.65 -8.26
N LYS A 50 20.44 -14.97 -8.13
CA LYS A 50 21.41 -15.88 -8.78
C LYS A 50 21.34 -15.80 -10.30
N LEU A 51 20.14 -15.78 -10.87
CA LEU A 51 19.97 -15.64 -12.32
C LEU A 51 20.47 -14.29 -12.82
N LYS A 52 20.27 -13.19 -12.07
CA LYS A 52 20.84 -11.88 -12.44
C LYS A 52 22.36 -11.92 -12.55
N SER A 53 23.05 -12.51 -11.57
CA SER A 53 24.50 -12.60 -11.62
C SER A 53 24.99 -13.50 -12.75
N GLU A 54 24.27 -14.59 -13.03
CA GLU A 54 24.56 -15.51 -14.14
C GLU A 54 24.36 -14.85 -15.51
N ILE A 55 23.28 -14.08 -15.70
CA ILE A 55 23.05 -13.30 -16.93
C ILE A 55 24.19 -12.31 -17.18
N ILE A 56 24.63 -11.60 -16.13
CA ILE A 56 25.76 -10.66 -16.24
C ILE A 56 27.06 -11.41 -16.58
N ARG A 57 27.28 -12.58 -15.99
CA ARG A 57 28.45 -13.43 -16.30
C ARG A 57 28.43 -13.89 -17.76
N LEU A 58 27.33 -14.48 -18.21
CA LEU A 58 27.15 -14.96 -19.57
C LEU A 58 27.27 -13.83 -20.59
N LYS A 59 26.71 -12.64 -20.31
CA LYS A 59 26.86 -11.46 -21.15
C LYS A 59 28.32 -11.05 -21.32
N ARG A 60 29.12 -11.14 -20.26
CA ARG A 60 30.56 -10.84 -20.30
C ARG A 60 31.31 -11.87 -21.13
N GLU A 61 31.03 -13.16 -20.96
CA GLU A 61 31.66 -14.24 -21.73
C GLU A 61 31.29 -14.17 -23.23
N LEU A 62 30.04 -13.80 -23.54
CA LEU A 62 29.54 -13.61 -24.90
C LEU A 62 30.22 -12.42 -25.59
N ALA A 63 30.46 -11.32 -24.86
CA ALA A 63 31.21 -10.17 -25.35
C ALA A 63 32.71 -10.46 -25.55
N ALA A 64 33.27 -11.42 -24.81
CA ALA A 64 34.67 -11.85 -24.96
C ALA A 64 34.88 -12.85 -26.11
N THR A 65 33.81 -13.40 -26.68
CA THR A 65 33.88 -14.43 -27.74
C THR A 65 33.61 -13.80 -29.11
N SER A 66 34.55 -13.91 -30.05
CA SER A 66 34.36 -13.51 -31.45
C SER A 66 33.24 -14.33 -32.11
N PRO A 67 32.14 -13.71 -32.60
CA PRO A 67 31.06 -14.43 -33.26
C PRO A 67 31.46 -15.01 -34.62
N GLN A 68 32.44 -14.41 -35.30
CA GLN A 68 32.88 -14.85 -36.63
C GLN A 68 33.79 -16.09 -36.54
N ASP A 69 34.77 -16.08 -35.64
CA ASP A 69 35.76 -17.16 -35.55
C ASP A 69 35.28 -18.33 -34.69
N ASN A 70 34.50 -18.03 -33.65
CA ASN A 70 34.05 -19.01 -32.66
C ASN A 70 32.51 -19.12 -32.62
N PHE A 71 31.86 -19.11 -33.79
CA PHE A 71 30.40 -19.09 -33.90
C PHE A 71 29.70 -20.22 -33.12
N SER A 72 30.27 -21.43 -33.13
CA SER A 72 29.69 -22.59 -32.42
C SER A 72 29.66 -22.39 -30.90
N THR A 73 30.71 -21.78 -30.34
CA THR A 73 30.82 -21.43 -28.92
C THR A 73 29.93 -20.23 -28.60
N TRP A 74 29.98 -19.19 -29.44
CA TRP A 74 29.14 -18.01 -29.32
C TRP A 74 27.65 -18.37 -29.31
N ALA A 75 27.19 -19.21 -30.24
CA ALA A 75 25.80 -19.65 -30.33
C ALA A 75 25.34 -20.47 -29.11
N LYS A 76 26.24 -21.25 -28.49
CA LYS A 76 25.95 -21.95 -27.23
C LYS A 76 25.78 -20.97 -26.07
N LEU A 77 26.68 -20.00 -25.94
CA LEU A 77 26.62 -18.96 -24.91
C LEU A 77 25.36 -18.09 -25.07
N ASP A 78 25.01 -17.71 -26.30
CA ASP A 78 23.81 -16.93 -26.58
C ASP A 78 22.53 -17.68 -26.16
N ARG A 79 22.41 -18.97 -26.51
CA ARG A 79 21.28 -19.79 -26.06
C ARG A 79 21.20 -19.90 -24.54
N GLN A 80 22.34 -20.04 -23.84
CA GLN A 80 22.37 -20.06 -22.38
C GLN A 80 21.93 -18.71 -21.78
N HIS A 81 22.44 -17.61 -22.32
CA HIS A 81 22.05 -16.25 -21.92
C HIS A 81 20.54 -16.03 -22.11
N ASN A 82 20.01 -16.41 -23.28
CA ASN A 82 18.59 -16.26 -23.60
C ASN A 82 17.71 -17.13 -22.70
N LYS A 83 18.14 -18.36 -22.39
CA LYS A 83 17.45 -19.23 -21.42
C LYS A 83 17.44 -18.63 -20.01
N ALA A 84 18.59 -18.20 -19.49
CA ALA A 84 18.69 -17.58 -18.17
C ALA A 84 17.85 -16.29 -18.09
N THR A 85 17.84 -15.48 -19.16
CA THR A 85 17.03 -14.26 -19.25
C THR A 85 15.53 -14.57 -19.23
N ALA A 86 15.08 -15.58 -19.97
CA ALA A 86 13.68 -15.99 -19.99
C ALA A 86 13.22 -16.52 -18.62
N GLU A 87 14.03 -17.35 -17.96
CA GLU A 87 13.75 -17.83 -16.61
C GLU A 87 13.69 -16.69 -15.60
N PHE A 88 14.60 -15.71 -15.70
CA PHE A 88 14.61 -14.52 -14.87
C PHE A 88 13.33 -13.70 -15.03
N GLN A 89 12.92 -13.40 -16.27
CA GLN A 89 11.70 -12.64 -16.56
C GLN A 89 10.43 -13.32 -16.05
N LYS A 90 10.34 -14.65 -16.18
CA LYS A 90 9.23 -15.43 -15.63
C LYS A 90 9.17 -15.35 -14.11
N LEU A 91 10.32 -15.42 -13.45
CA LEU A 91 10.41 -15.36 -12.00
C LEU A 91 10.13 -13.94 -11.48
N ASP A 92 10.66 -12.92 -12.14
CA ASP A 92 10.46 -11.52 -11.79
C ASP A 92 8.99 -11.11 -11.93
N SER A 93 8.32 -11.48 -13.02
CA SER A 93 6.88 -11.22 -13.20
C SER A 93 6.02 -11.89 -12.11
N THR A 94 6.36 -13.11 -11.71
CA THR A 94 5.70 -13.81 -10.60
C THR A 94 5.91 -13.09 -9.27
N LEU A 95 7.14 -12.64 -8.99
CA LEU A 95 7.47 -11.88 -7.78
C LEU A 95 6.78 -10.51 -7.75
N GLN A 96 6.73 -9.81 -8.87
CA GLN A 96 6.02 -8.54 -9.01
C GLN A 96 4.52 -8.72 -8.77
N THR A 97 3.91 -9.76 -9.34
CA THR A 97 2.49 -10.08 -9.13
C THR A 97 2.21 -10.36 -7.66
N THR A 98 3.05 -11.18 -7.01
CA THR A 98 2.92 -11.49 -5.58
C THR A 98 3.04 -10.23 -4.72
N ARG A 99 3.99 -9.36 -5.04
CA ARG A 99 4.16 -8.06 -4.37
C ARG A 99 2.95 -7.18 -4.57
N GLN A 100 2.38 -7.12 -5.78
CA GLN A 100 1.20 -6.33 -6.06
C GLN A 100 -0.02 -6.82 -5.28
N THR A 101 -0.24 -8.14 -5.20
CA THR A 101 -1.32 -8.74 -4.41
C THR A 101 -1.14 -8.43 -2.92
N PHE A 102 0.09 -8.51 -2.42
CA PHE A 102 0.42 -8.15 -1.04
C PHE A 102 0.14 -6.67 -0.74
N ASN A 103 0.60 -5.76 -1.59
CA ASN A 103 0.37 -4.32 -1.49
C ASN A 103 -1.13 -4.00 -1.49
N THR A 104 -1.88 -4.64 -2.38
CA THR A 104 -3.33 -4.47 -2.47
C THR A 104 -4.02 -4.98 -1.20
N THR A 105 -3.60 -6.14 -0.69
CA THR A 105 -4.15 -6.75 0.54
C THR A 105 -3.94 -5.84 1.74
N ILE A 106 -2.72 -5.34 1.94
CA ILE A 106 -2.39 -4.42 3.04
C ILE A 106 -3.15 -3.10 2.89
N SER A 107 -3.22 -2.57 1.67
CA SER A 107 -3.93 -1.32 1.40
C SER A 107 -5.41 -1.45 1.72
N THR A 108 -6.04 -2.56 1.32
CA THR A 108 -7.44 -2.87 1.63
C THR A 108 -7.64 -3.06 3.13
N LEU A 109 -6.77 -3.81 3.81
CA LEU A 109 -6.87 -4.02 5.26
C LEU A 109 -6.72 -2.71 6.04
N ARG A 110 -5.80 -1.83 5.62
CA ARG A 110 -5.64 -0.50 6.21
C ARG A 110 -6.86 0.37 5.96
N TRP A 111 -7.40 0.37 4.74
CA TRP A 111 -8.61 1.12 4.43
C TRP A 111 -9.80 0.64 5.27
N LEU A 112 -10.00 -0.68 5.36
CA LEU A 112 -11.01 -1.30 6.21
C LEU A 112 -10.78 -0.98 7.68
N GLY A 113 -9.54 -1.02 8.18
CA GLY A 113 -9.23 -0.65 9.56
C GLY A 113 -9.52 0.82 9.85
N THR A 114 -9.15 1.71 8.92
CA THR A 114 -9.36 3.16 9.09
C THR A 114 -10.84 3.53 9.00
N GLN A 115 -11.55 3.03 8.00
CA GLN A 115 -12.97 3.33 7.80
C GLN A 115 -13.85 2.55 8.77
N GLY A 116 -13.52 1.30 9.04
CA GLY A 116 -14.19 0.45 10.02
C GLY A 116 -14.06 1.03 11.43
N ALA A 117 -12.87 1.47 11.85
CA ALA A 117 -12.72 2.16 13.13
C ALA A 117 -13.57 3.43 13.20
N ARG A 118 -13.57 4.27 12.14
CA ARG A 118 -14.42 5.46 12.07
C ARG A 118 -15.91 5.13 12.16
N PHE A 119 -16.35 4.09 11.46
CA PHE A 119 -17.75 3.64 11.47
C PHE A 119 -18.15 3.11 12.85
N LEU A 120 -17.33 2.26 13.47
CA LEU A 120 -17.58 1.72 14.80
C LEU A 120 -17.67 2.83 15.86
N LEU A 121 -16.80 3.84 15.78
CA LEU A 121 -16.88 5.01 16.65
C LEU A 121 -18.17 5.80 16.43
N GLN A 122 -18.53 6.09 15.17
CA GLN A 122 -19.76 6.82 14.86
C GLN A 122 -20.99 6.06 15.36
N MET A 123 -20.99 4.73 15.24
CA MET A 123 -22.05 3.88 15.76
C MET A 123 -22.10 3.88 17.30
N TRP A 124 -20.95 3.80 17.96
CA TRP A 124 -20.86 3.76 19.43
C TRP A 124 -21.25 5.10 20.07
N PHE A 125 -20.80 6.22 19.49
CA PHE A 125 -21.09 7.57 19.97
C PHE A 125 -22.29 8.22 19.27
N ALA A 126 -23.06 7.47 18.49
CA ALA A 126 -24.26 7.97 17.81
C ALA A 126 -25.29 8.59 18.77
N LYS A 127 -25.30 8.13 20.03
CA LYS A 127 -26.28 8.53 21.05
C LYS A 127 -25.78 9.64 21.98
N GLU A 128 -24.53 10.06 21.86
CA GLU A 128 -23.95 11.11 22.72
C GLU A 128 -23.89 12.44 21.96
N PRO A 129 -24.58 13.50 22.41
CA PRO A 129 -24.48 14.82 21.79
C PRO A 129 -23.08 15.40 22.01
N MET A 130 -22.24 15.36 20.97
CA MET A 130 -20.87 15.88 21.02
C MET A 130 -20.79 17.41 21.15
N PHE A 131 -21.86 18.14 20.81
CA PHE A 131 -21.92 19.59 20.90
C PHE A 131 -23.08 20.01 21.80
N TRP A 132 -22.76 20.75 22.86
CA TRP A 132 -23.73 21.57 23.55
C TRP A 132 -24.01 22.79 22.66
N ILE A 133 -25.19 22.86 22.05
CA ILE A 133 -25.67 24.09 21.42
C ILE A 133 -26.22 24.96 22.56
N PRO A 134 -25.67 26.16 22.83
CA PRO A 134 -26.23 27.05 23.84
C PRO A 134 -27.68 27.37 23.47
N ALA A 135 -28.60 27.07 24.39
CA ALA A 135 -30.03 27.32 24.27
C ALA A 135 -30.26 28.82 24.03
N GLY A 136 -30.38 29.23 22.77
CA GLY A 136 -30.56 30.64 22.40
C GLY A 136 -30.03 31.03 21.01
N THR A 137 -29.21 30.19 20.35
CA THR A 137 -28.79 30.49 18.97
C THR A 137 -29.80 29.92 17.98
N PRO A 138 -30.55 30.74 17.21
CA PRO A 138 -31.49 30.22 16.23
C PRO A 138 -30.72 29.42 15.17
N SER A 139 -31.14 28.19 14.92
CA SER A 139 -30.58 27.36 13.85
C SER A 139 -30.79 28.05 12.48
N PRO A 140 -29.91 27.85 11.49
CA PRO A 140 -30.05 28.47 10.15
C PRO A 140 -31.35 28.12 9.42
N GLN A 141 -32.08 27.11 9.89
CA GLN A 141 -33.40 26.75 9.37
C GLN A 141 -34.52 27.62 9.97
N ALA A 142 -34.34 28.16 11.19
CA ALA A 142 -35.29 29.05 11.84
C ALA A 142 -35.21 30.50 11.32
N SER A 143 -34.07 30.92 10.77
CA SER A 143 -33.93 32.27 10.20
C SER A 143 -34.83 32.49 8.98
N ASN A 144 -35.01 31.49 8.11
CA ASN A 144 -35.88 31.61 6.94
C ASN A 144 -37.38 31.78 7.30
N LEU A 145 -37.83 31.21 8.42
CA LEU A 145 -39.20 31.38 8.91
C LEU A 145 -39.43 32.78 9.53
N ILE A 146 -38.39 33.42 10.04
CA ILE A 146 -38.45 34.79 10.56
C ILE A 146 -38.55 35.79 9.40
N TYR A 147 -37.80 35.59 8.31
CA TYR A 147 -37.90 36.45 7.12
C TYR A 147 -39.28 36.37 6.43
N LEU A 148 -39.90 35.18 6.36
CA LEU A 148 -41.24 35.01 5.77
C LEU A 148 -42.38 35.59 6.63
N ARG A 149 -42.19 35.73 7.94
CA ARG A 149 -43.19 36.35 8.83
C ARG A 149 -43.08 37.89 8.85
N LEU A 150 -41.89 38.44 8.65
CA LEU A 150 -41.68 39.90 8.52
C LEU A 150 -42.20 40.47 7.20
N HIS A 151 -42.21 39.70 6.11
CA HIS A 151 -42.68 40.18 4.81
C HIS A 151 -44.20 40.11 4.60
N LYS A 152 -44.95 39.52 5.55
CA LYS A 152 -46.42 39.38 5.47
C LYS A 152 -47.20 40.50 6.19
N HIS A 153 -46.49 41.47 6.77
CA HIS A 153 -47.06 42.59 7.52
C HIS A 153 -46.49 43.96 7.09
N ALA A 154 -45.96 44.08 5.87
CA ALA A 154 -45.62 45.34 5.23
C ALA A 154 -46.57 45.61 4.05
#